data_AF-U6R812-F1
#
_entry.id   AF-U6R812-F1
#
_cell.length_a   1.000
_cell.length_b   1.000
_cell.length_c   1.000
_cell.angle_alpha   90.00
_cell.angle_beta   90.00
_cell.angle_gamma   90.00
#
_symmetry.space_group_name_H-M   'P 1'
#
loop_
_entity.id
_entity.type
_entity.pdbx_description
1 polymer ?
#
loop_
_entity_poly.entity_id
_entity_poly.type
_entity_poly.pdbx_seq_one_letter_code
_entity_poly.pdbx_strand_id
1 'polypeptide(L)'
;MKPLEGILFTDFLRETLEKRSRRKSAHYAAIYDAIIKHVEAFSVEFDCDIFTNSVTAEFLDDFIIYLEDQGLRHNTIVGYIRKVQTLVRRASQYNYAVDNTYDEIDLREEPTNAVFLSMNEISRIYYYKFAGQDKRKAKERIRDMFILGCLTALRYSDYSRLTSQNLIDNYIVIRTKKTNVDVKVPAHDYVKEIFAKYHGRIPNGLCIQYVNKYLKVIMKEIGLNDLITYSFTKGGKLITVTREKWELISSHTARRSAATNMYLTGRMKTLEIMRLTGHRTEQNFFRYIRLTNDDTARSISGDMFFRK
;
A
#
# COMPACT_ATOMS: atom_id res chain seq x y z
N MET A 1 -45.01 -7.83 -16.21
CA MET A 1 -43.70 -7.94 -15.53
C MET A 1 -43.90 -7.42 -14.12
N LYS A 2 -43.54 -8.17 -13.06
CA LYS A 2 -43.60 -7.62 -11.70
C LYS A 2 -42.59 -6.46 -11.61
N PRO A 3 -42.92 -5.33 -10.97
CA PRO A 3 -41.93 -4.28 -10.73
C PRO A 3 -40.79 -4.87 -9.91
N LEU A 4 -39.56 -4.45 -10.20
CA LEU A 4 -38.42 -4.84 -9.38
C LEU A 4 -38.59 -4.18 -8.00
N GLU A 5 -38.38 -4.94 -6.95
CA GLU A 5 -38.39 -4.44 -5.58
C GLU A 5 -36.96 -4.21 -5.10
N GLY A 6 -36.77 -3.14 -4.31
CA GLY A 6 -35.53 -2.90 -3.59
C GLY A 6 -35.42 -3.82 -2.38
N ILE A 7 -34.19 -4.05 -1.93
CA ILE A 7 -33.90 -4.71 -0.64
C ILE A 7 -33.07 -3.76 0.21
N LEU A 8 -33.13 -3.90 1.54
CA LEU A 8 -32.23 -3.18 2.44
C LEU A 8 -30.78 -3.36 1.98
N PHE A 9 -30.09 -2.24 1.84
CA PHE A 9 -28.76 -2.23 1.24
C PHE A 9 -27.77 -3.02 2.10
N THR A 10 -27.83 -2.88 3.41
CA THR A 10 -27.00 -3.61 4.39
C THR A 10 -27.21 -5.13 4.31
N ASP A 11 -28.46 -5.59 4.12
CA ASP A 11 -28.77 -7.02 3.93
C ASP A 11 -28.14 -7.54 2.64
N PHE A 12 -28.28 -6.79 1.54
CA PHE A 12 -27.63 -7.15 0.28
C PHE A 12 -26.09 -7.19 0.39
N LEU A 13 -25.50 -6.28 1.17
CA LEU A 13 -24.07 -6.26 1.46
C LEU A 13 -23.63 -7.52 2.23
N ARG A 14 -24.39 -7.91 3.25
CA ARG A 14 -24.14 -9.12 4.06
C ARG A 14 -24.26 -10.37 3.21
N GLU A 15 -25.32 -10.50 2.42
CA GLU A 15 -25.51 -11.63 1.49
C GLU A 15 -24.35 -11.72 0.48
N THR A 16 -23.95 -10.58 -0.09
CA THR A 16 -22.81 -10.51 -1.01
C THR A 16 -21.50 -10.93 -0.34
N LEU A 17 -21.30 -10.51 0.91
CA LEU A 17 -20.13 -10.85 1.70
C LEU A 17 -20.08 -12.34 2.01
N GLU A 18 -21.18 -12.96 2.43
CA GLU A 18 -21.28 -14.40 2.69
C GLU A 18 -20.96 -15.24 1.45
N LYS A 19 -21.54 -14.88 0.29
CA LYS A 19 -21.32 -15.58 -0.98
C LYS A 19 -19.90 -15.44 -1.52
N ARG A 20 -19.12 -14.45 -1.08
CA ARG A 20 -17.82 -14.10 -1.67
C ARG A 20 -16.64 -14.19 -0.71
N SER A 21 -16.87 -14.15 0.61
CA SER A 21 -15.83 -14.23 1.63
C SER A 21 -14.93 -15.45 1.43
N ARG A 22 -15.53 -16.60 1.08
CA ARG A 22 -14.80 -17.86 0.77
C ARG A 22 -13.82 -17.76 -0.41
N ARG A 23 -14.05 -16.84 -1.35
CA ARG A 23 -13.24 -16.66 -2.58
C ARG A 23 -12.34 -15.42 -2.52
N LYS A 24 -12.37 -14.68 -1.42
CA LYS A 24 -11.68 -13.39 -1.27
C LYS A 24 -10.83 -13.37 0.00
N SER A 25 -9.98 -12.36 0.13
CA SER A 25 -9.09 -12.24 1.29
C SER A 25 -9.86 -11.76 2.52
N ALA A 26 -9.35 -12.05 3.73
CA ALA A 26 -9.91 -11.50 4.97
C ALA A 26 -9.99 -9.96 4.97
N HIS A 27 -9.05 -9.29 4.30
CA HIS A 27 -9.08 -7.83 4.12
C HIS A 27 -10.28 -7.34 3.30
N TYR A 28 -10.74 -8.13 2.32
CA TYR A 28 -11.96 -7.82 1.57
C TYR A 28 -13.18 -7.79 2.50
N ALA A 29 -13.30 -8.77 3.40
CA ALA A 29 -14.39 -8.82 4.37
C ALA A 29 -14.37 -7.62 5.32
N ALA A 30 -13.21 -7.31 5.90
CA ALA A 30 -13.09 -6.18 6.83
C ALA A 30 -13.48 -4.81 6.23
N ILE A 31 -13.23 -4.59 4.93
CA ILE A 31 -13.68 -3.36 4.25
C ILE A 31 -15.21 -3.32 4.16
N TYR A 32 -15.83 -4.45 3.82
CA TYR A 32 -17.29 -4.54 3.70
C TYR A 32 -17.97 -4.36 5.05
N ASP A 33 -17.44 -4.99 6.09
CA ASP A 33 -17.95 -4.80 7.46
C ASP A 33 -17.86 -3.34 7.91
N ALA A 34 -16.79 -2.62 7.54
CA ALA A 34 -16.67 -1.20 7.83
C ALA A 34 -17.72 -0.36 7.07
N ILE A 35 -17.96 -0.66 5.79
CA ILE A 35 -19.00 0.02 5.00
C ILE A 35 -20.37 -0.24 5.61
N ILE A 36 -20.70 -1.50 5.95
CA ILE A 36 -21.98 -1.86 6.58
C ILE A 36 -22.20 -1.03 7.85
N LYS A 37 -21.19 -0.98 8.74
CA LYS A 37 -21.29 -0.18 9.98
C LYS A 37 -21.54 1.30 9.71
N HIS A 38 -20.90 1.89 8.70
CA HIS A 38 -21.13 3.29 8.37
C HIS A 38 -22.53 3.53 7.79
N VAL A 39 -23.02 2.62 6.95
CA VAL A 39 -24.38 2.69 6.39
C VAL A 39 -25.43 2.53 7.50
N GLU A 40 -25.25 1.59 8.42
CA GLU A 40 -26.15 1.39 9.57
C GLU A 40 -26.15 2.62 10.49
N ALA A 41 -24.98 3.17 10.79
CA ALA A 41 -24.87 4.37 11.62
C ALA A 41 -25.49 5.60 10.93
N PHE A 42 -25.32 5.77 9.62
CA PHE A 42 -25.99 6.82 8.84
C PHE A 42 -27.52 6.66 8.90
N SER A 43 -28.01 5.44 8.67
CA SER A 43 -29.44 5.12 8.73
C SER A 43 -30.07 5.48 10.09
N VAL A 44 -29.36 5.20 11.19
CA VAL A 44 -29.79 5.58 12.54
C VAL A 44 -29.71 7.09 12.79
N GLU A 45 -28.64 7.75 12.33
CA GLU A 45 -28.43 9.19 12.55
C GLU A 45 -29.46 10.06 11.83
N PHE A 46 -29.83 9.67 10.60
CA PHE A 46 -30.75 10.41 9.75
C PHE A 46 -32.17 9.81 9.71
N ASP A 47 -32.45 8.81 10.57
CA ASP A 47 -33.74 8.10 10.67
C ASP A 47 -34.31 7.69 9.30
N CYS A 48 -33.48 6.99 8.51
CA CYS A 48 -33.81 6.62 7.13
C CYS A 48 -33.45 5.18 6.80
N ASP A 49 -34.34 4.50 6.09
CA ASP A 49 -34.07 3.16 5.57
C ASP A 49 -33.41 3.23 4.19
N ILE A 50 -32.23 2.63 4.08
CA ILE A 50 -31.42 2.66 2.86
C ILE A 50 -31.65 1.37 2.08
N PHE A 51 -32.45 1.45 1.02
CA PHE A 51 -32.65 0.35 0.07
C PHE A 51 -31.71 0.47 -1.13
N THR A 52 -31.57 -0.60 -1.91
CA THR A 52 -30.76 -0.62 -3.14
C THR A 52 -31.17 0.45 -4.17
N ASN A 53 -32.44 0.84 -4.20
CA ASN A 53 -32.97 1.92 -5.03
C ASN A 53 -32.95 3.31 -4.35
N SER A 54 -32.61 3.39 -3.06
CA SER A 54 -32.40 4.65 -2.35
C SER A 54 -30.97 5.19 -2.51
N VAL A 55 -30.04 4.39 -3.05
CA VAL A 55 -28.66 4.81 -3.29
C VAL A 55 -28.58 5.64 -4.58
N THR A 56 -28.98 6.91 -4.50
CA THR A 56 -28.92 7.91 -5.57
C THR A 56 -27.60 8.70 -5.52
N ALA A 57 -27.37 9.60 -6.49
CA ALA A 57 -26.28 10.58 -6.42
C ALA A 57 -26.38 11.46 -5.16
N GLU A 58 -27.57 11.97 -4.86
CA GLU A 58 -27.86 12.80 -3.68
C GLU A 58 -27.52 12.06 -2.37
N PHE A 59 -27.97 10.81 -2.23
CA PHE A 59 -27.59 9.98 -1.07
C PHE A 59 -26.08 9.81 -0.95
N LEU A 60 -25.37 9.61 -2.06
CA LEU A 60 -23.91 9.44 -2.03
C LEU A 60 -23.21 10.73 -1.59
N ASP A 61 -23.68 11.91 -2.01
CA ASP A 61 -23.16 13.20 -1.55
C ASP A 61 -23.36 13.39 -0.04
N ASP A 62 -24.56 13.13 0.46
CA ASP A 62 -24.85 13.18 1.91
C ASP A 62 -24.02 12.16 2.69
N PHE A 63 -23.86 10.96 2.14
CA PHE A 63 -23.05 9.92 2.75
C PHE A 63 -21.56 10.29 2.76
N ILE A 64 -21.06 10.99 1.74
CA ILE A 64 -19.69 11.53 1.72
C ILE A 64 -19.50 12.53 2.85
N ILE A 65 -20.43 13.49 2.99
CA ILE A 65 -20.39 14.50 4.07
C ILE A 65 -20.38 13.83 5.44
N TYR A 66 -21.28 12.87 5.66
CA TYR A 66 -21.28 12.08 6.89
C TYR A 66 -19.93 11.38 7.14
N LEU A 67 -19.34 10.72 6.13
CA LEU A 67 -18.05 10.05 6.29
C LEU A 67 -16.91 11.04 6.60
N GLU A 68 -17.01 12.27 6.10
CA GLU A 68 -16.12 13.37 6.48
C GLU A 68 -16.33 13.79 7.94
N ASP A 69 -17.57 13.93 8.41
CA ASP A 69 -17.90 14.26 9.79
C ASP A 69 -17.44 13.16 10.77
N GLN A 70 -17.46 11.89 10.34
CA GLN A 70 -16.82 10.77 11.05
C GLN A 70 -15.28 10.85 11.06
N GLY A 71 -14.70 11.89 10.46
CA GLY A 71 -13.27 12.17 10.45
C GLY A 71 -12.46 11.21 9.58
N LEU A 72 -13.05 10.61 8.54
CA LEU A 72 -12.31 9.73 7.65
C LEU A 72 -11.33 10.50 6.76
N ARG A 73 -10.32 9.78 6.26
CA ARG A 73 -9.39 10.27 5.23
C ARG A 73 -10.09 10.28 3.88
N HIS A 74 -9.86 11.29 3.05
CA HIS A 74 -10.44 11.40 1.70
C HIS A 74 -10.27 10.13 0.86
N ASN A 75 -9.04 9.59 0.78
CA ASN A 75 -8.79 8.35 0.04
C ASN A 75 -9.52 7.12 0.59
N THR A 76 -9.86 7.10 1.89
CA THR A 76 -10.70 6.05 2.47
C THR A 76 -12.15 6.21 2.00
N ILE A 77 -12.67 7.44 2.00
CA ILE A 77 -14.01 7.78 1.51
C ILE A 77 -14.14 7.39 0.04
N VAL A 78 -13.23 7.84 -0.82
CA VAL A 78 -13.16 7.45 -2.25
C VAL A 78 -13.19 5.91 -2.40
N GLY A 79 -12.45 5.20 -1.54
CA GLY A 79 -12.42 3.75 -1.52
C GLY A 79 -13.77 3.12 -1.14
N TYR A 80 -14.48 3.67 -0.16
CA TYR A 80 -15.80 3.21 0.27
C TYR A 80 -16.87 3.51 -0.79
N ILE A 81 -16.94 4.74 -1.31
CA ILE A 81 -17.91 5.14 -2.34
C ILE A 81 -17.78 4.26 -3.58
N ARG A 82 -16.56 4.02 -4.09
CA ARG A 82 -16.35 3.11 -5.22
C ARG A 82 -16.83 1.68 -4.95
N LYS A 83 -16.77 1.21 -3.69
CA LYS A 83 -17.29 -0.10 -3.30
C LYS A 83 -18.81 -0.11 -3.22
N VAL A 84 -19.42 0.95 -2.68
CA VAL A 84 -20.87 1.17 -2.67
C VAL A 84 -21.41 1.19 -4.11
N GLN A 85 -20.84 1.98 -5.02
CA GLN A 85 -21.23 1.98 -6.44
C GLN A 85 -21.08 0.59 -7.09
N THR A 86 -19.98 -0.12 -6.81
CA THR A 86 -19.78 -1.50 -7.28
C THR A 86 -20.85 -2.46 -6.74
N LEU A 87 -21.39 -2.20 -5.55
CA LEU A 87 -22.42 -2.99 -4.90
C LEU A 87 -23.79 -2.71 -5.49
N VAL A 88 -24.16 -1.45 -5.67
CA VAL A 88 -25.41 -1.06 -6.36
C VAL A 88 -25.45 -1.64 -7.78
N ARG A 89 -24.36 -1.49 -8.54
CA ARG A 89 -24.23 -2.13 -9.86
C ARG A 89 -24.44 -3.65 -9.82
N ARG A 90 -24.04 -4.32 -8.73
CA ARG A 90 -24.27 -5.75 -8.56
C ARG A 90 -25.70 -6.07 -8.16
N ALA A 91 -26.35 -5.24 -7.35
CA ALA A 91 -27.76 -5.40 -7.00
C ALA A 91 -28.63 -5.39 -8.28
N SER A 92 -28.33 -4.47 -9.20
CA SER A 92 -28.92 -4.43 -10.54
C SER A 92 -28.73 -5.76 -11.30
N GLN A 93 -27.52 -6.32 -11.30
CA GLN A 93 -27.23 -7.62 -11.92
C GLN A 93 -27.96 -8.80 -11.27
N TYR A 94 -28.42 -8.64 -10.02
CA TYR A 94 -29.21 -9.63 -9.29
C TYR A 94 -30.72 -9.37 -9.41
N ASN A 95 -31.13 -8.44 -10.28
CA ASN A 95 -32.50 -8.03 -10.53
C ASN A 95 -33.20 -7.36 -9.34
N TYR A 96 -32.43 -6.71 -8.45
CA TYR A 96 -33.01 -5.77 -7.48
C TYR A 96 -33.21 -4.41 -8.12
N ALA A 97 -34.23 -3.66 -7.65
CA ALA A 97 -34.40 -2.28 -8.06
C ALA A 97 -33.20 -1.43 -7.59
N VAL A 98 -32.68 -0.61 -8.50
CA VAL A 98 -31.62 0.35 -8.23
C VAL A 98 -31.95 1.67 -8.90
N ASP A 99 -31.45 2.77 -8.35
CA ASP A 99 -31.32 4.01 -9.08
C ASP A 99 -30.07 3.94 -9.99
N ASN A 100 -29.97 4.72 -11.05
CA ASN A 100 -28.79 4.73 -11.94
C ASN A 100 -27.86 5.93 -11.71
N THR A 101 -28.31 6.95 -10.99
CA THR A 101 -27.55 8.17 -10.69
C THR A 101 -26.37 7.91 -9.76
N TYR A 102 -26.31 6.77 -9.05
CA TYR A 102 -25.17 6.40 -8.20
C TYR A 102 -23.81 6.43 -8.94
N ASP A 103 -23.80 6.23 -10.25
CA ASP A 103 -22.57 6.18 -11.06
C ASP A 103 -22.14 7.57 -11.56
N GLU A 104 -22.92 8.63 -11.28
CA GLU A 104 -22.60 10.02 -11.65
C GLU A 104 -21.53 10.64 -10.73
N ILE A 105 -21.38 10.13 -9.50
CA ILE A 105 -20.37 10.58 -8.55
C ILE A 105 -18.97 10.07 -8.95
N ASP A 106 -18.10 10.98 -9.41
CA ASP A 106 -16.68 10.70 -9.68
C ASP A 106 -15.75 11.32 -8.62
N LEU A 107 -15.29 10.48 -7.69
CA LEU A 107 -14.27 10.87 -6.72
C LEU A 107 -12.87 10.37 -7.13
N ARG A 108 -11.89 11.28 -7.06
CA ARG A 108 -10.47 11.00 -7.32
C ARG A 108 -9.66 10.85 -6.04
N GLU A 109 -8.75 9.87 -6.05
CA GLU A 109 -7.79 9.68 -4.96
C GLU A 109 -6.76 10.83 -4.97
N GLU A 110 -6.48 11.39 -3.80
CA GLU A 110 -5.35 12.26 -3.58
C GLU A 110 -4.02 11.48 -3.64
N PRO A 111 -2.94 12.09 -4.14
CA PRO A 111 -1.61 11.52 -4.07
C PRO A 111 -1.25 11.14 -2.62
N THR A 112 -0.85 9.88 -2.43
CA THR A 112 -0.41 9.42 -1.10
C THR A 112 0.98 9.93 -0.79
N ASN A 113 1.17 10.59 0.35
CA ASN A 113 2.48 11.02 0.79
C ASN A 113 3.28 9.83 1.32
N ALA A 114 4.46 9.63 0.75
CA ALA A 114 5.27 8.45 0.98
C ALA A 114 6.74 8.76 0.74
N VAL A 115 7.60 8.30 1.66
CA VAL A 115 9.05 8.43 1.54
C VAL A 115 9.67 7.19 0.89
N PHE A 116 10.88 7.38 0.36
CA PHE A 116 11.79 6.32 -0.05
C PHE A 116 13.17 6.56 0.56
N LEU A 117 14.02 5.53 0.52
CA LEU A 117 15.40 5.55 0.98
C LEU A 117 16.33 5.55 -0.23
N SER A 118 17.24 6.50 -0.27
CA SER A 118 18.35 6.52 -1.23
C SER A 118 19.30 5.33 -0.98
N MET A 119 20.12 5.00 -1.97
CA MET A 119 21.14 3.96 -1.79
C MET A 119 22.13 4.29 -0.66
N ASN A 120 22.47 5.57 -0.46
CA ASN A 120 23.32 6.00 0.65
C ASN A 120 22.68 5.72 2.01
N GLU A 121 21.38 5.98 2.16
CA GLU A 121 20.63 5.65 3.38
C GLU A 121 20.53 4.14 3.59
N ILE A 122 20.29 3.38 2.52
CA ILE A 122 20.26 1.90 2.58
C ILE A 122 21.61 1.36 3.05
N SER A 123 22.73 1.86 2.52
CA SER A 123 24.08 1.49 2.98
C SER A 123 24.33 1.90 4.42
N ARG A 124 23.94 3.12 4.84
CA ARG A 124 24.03 3.55 6.24
C ARG A 124 23.26 2.60 7.17
N ILE A 125 22.03 2.24 6.80
CA ILE A 125 21.22 1.28 7.56
C ILE A 125 21.96 -0.06 7.62
N TYR A 126 22.46 -0.58 6.50
CA TYR A 126 23.14 -1.88 6.44
C TYR A 126 24.35 -1.97 7.38
N TYR A 127 25.22 -0.95 7.37
CA TYR A 127 26.45 -0.95 8.15
C TYR A 127 26.24 -0.60 9.64
N TYR A 128 25.13 0.04 10.01
CA TYR A 128 24.89 0.53 11.36
C TYR A 128 25.02 -0.57 12.42
N LYS A 129 25.95 -0.43 13.37
CA LYS A 129 26.12 -1.39 14.47
C LYS A 129 25.37 -0.88 15.70
N PHE A 130 24.34 -1.60 16.14
CA PHE A 130 23.66 -1.25 17.38
C PHE A 130 24.52 -1.63 18.59
N ALA A 131 24.70 -0.68 19.51
CA ALA A 131 25.37 -0.91 20.79
C ALA A 131 24.43 -1.61 21.79
N GLY A 132 24.99 -2.41 22.71
CA GLY A 132 24.24 -2.97 23.84
C GLY A 132 23.08 -3.91 23.49
N GLN A 133 23.10 -4.56 22.32
CA GLN A 133 22.04 -5.49 21.93
C GLN A 133 22.02 -6.76 22.79
N ASP A 134 20.82 -7.26 23.05
CA ASP A 134 20.64 -8.59 23.64
C ASP A 134 21.20 -9.71 22.74
N LYS A 135 21.37 -10.91 23.32
CA LYS A 135 21.86 -12.10 22.60
C LYS A 135 21.02 -12.49 21.38
N ARG A 136 19.74 -12.10 21.33
CA ARG A 136 18.81 -12.44 20.25
C ARG A 136 18.95 -11.50 19.05
N LYS A 137 19.61 -10.35 19.20
CA LYS A 137 19.90 -9.35 18.16
C LYS A 137 18.68 -8.99 17.32
N ALA A 138 17.53 -8.78 17.98
CA ALA A 138 16.26 -8.58 17.28
C ALA A 138 16.28 -7.38 16.33
N LYS A 139 16.92 -6.26 16.74
CA LYS A 139 17.06 -5.05 15.90
C LYS A 139 17.86 -5.34 14.63
N GLU A 140 18.99 -6.03 14.77
CA GLU A 140 19.84 -6.44 13.65
C GLU A 140 19.09 -7.35 12.66
N ARG A 141 18.33 -8.33 13.17
CA ARG A 141 17.52 -9.23 12.34
C ARG A 141 16.44 -8.49 11.56
N ILE A 142 15.74 -7.54 12.18
CA ILE A 142 14.70 -6.73 11.53
C ILE A 142 15.32 -5.81 10.48
N ARG A 143 16.46 -5.16 10.81
CA ARG A 143 17.23 -4.32 9.89
C ARG A 143 17.65 -5.11 8.65
N ASP A 144 18.26 -6.28 8.82
CA ASP A 144 18.73 -7.10 7.70
C ASP A 144 17.57 -7.56 6.82
N MET A 145 16.46 -8.01 7.42
CA MET A 145 15.25 -8.35 6.67
C MET A 145 14.69 -7.15 5.89
N PHE A 146 14.75 -5.94 6.45
CA PHE A 146 14.33 -4.73 5.75
C PHE A 146 15.26 -4.39 4.57
N ILE A 147 16.57 -4.57 4.72
CA ILE A 147 17.56 -4.41 3.64
C ILE A 147 17.27 -5.38 2.49
N LEU A 148 16.90 -6.64 2.77
CA LEU A 148 16.46 -7.57 1.73
C LEU A 148 15.30 -7.00 0.92
N GLY A 149 14.30 -6.41 1.58
CA GLY A 149 13.19 -5.74 0.89
C GLY A 149 13.63 -4.56 0.03
N CYS A 150 14.60 -3.76 0.50
CA CYS A 150 15.12 -2.59 -0.20
C CYS A 150 15.92 -2.94 -1.46
N LEU A 151 16.49 -4.15 -1.51
CA LEU A 151 17.39 -4.59 -2.59
C LEU A 151 16.79 -5.68 -3.49
N THR A 152 15.64 -6.23 -3.14
CA THR A 152 14.92 -7.22 -3.97
C THR A 152 13.60 -6.68 -4.53
N ALA A 153 13.15 -5.52 -4.07
CA ALA A 153 11.84 -4.93 -4.39
C ALA A 153 10.62 -5.83 -4.08
N LEU A 154 10.81 -6.89 -3.31
CA LEU A 154 9.75 -7.79 -2.90
C LEU A 154 8.83 -7.11 -1.87
N ARG A 155 7.58 -7.58 -1.77
CA ARG A 155 6.69 -7.18 -0.66
C ARG A 155 7.12 -7.87 0.62
N TYR A 156 6.76 -7.31 1.77
CA TYR A 156 7.03 -7.93 3.08
C TYR A 156 6.63 -9.40 3.12
N SER A 157 5.41 -9.73 2.66
CA SER A 157 4.89 -11.10 2.59
C SER A 157 5.73 -12.07 1.77
N ASP A 158 6.61 -11.56 0.92
CA ASP A 158 7.50 -12.33 0.04
C ASP A 158 8.93 -12.35 0.58
N TYR A 159 9.53 -11.22 0.95
CA TYR A 159 10.90 -11.22 1.50
C TYR A 159 10.99 -11.81 2.91
N SER A 160 9.92 -11.73 3.72
CA SER A 160 9.89 -12.27 5.08
C SER A 160 9.82 -13.80 5.13
N ARG A 161 9.82 -14.47 3.98
CA ARG A 161 9.79 -15.93 3.84
C ARG A 161 10.87 -16.45 2.90
N LEU A 162 11.86 -15.62 2.57
CA LEU A 162 13.00 -16.07 1.80
C LEU A 162 13.77 -17.13 2.60
N THR A 163 14.24 -18.13 1.86
CA THR A 163 15.01 -19.28 2.35
C THR A 163 16.23 -19.45 1.47
N SER A 164 17.18 -20.29 1.89
CA SER A 164 18.35 -20.65 1.09
C SER A 164 17.98 -21.11 -0.32
N GLN A 165 16.85 -21.81 -0.50
CA GLN A 165 16.40 -22.29 -1.80
C GLN A 165 16.03 -21.17 -2.78
N ASN A 166 15.80 -19.94 -2.28
CA ASN A 166 15.44 -18.82 -3.15
C ASN A 166 16.65 -18.12 -3.77
N LEU A 167 17.87 -18.33 -3.26
CA LEU A 167 19.09 -17.76 -3.84
C LEU A 167 19.74 -18.80 -4.78
N ILE A 168 19.58 -18.60 -6.09
CA ILE A 168 20.04 -19.51 -7.15
C ILE A 168 20.91 -18.71 -8.13
N ASP A 169 22.16 -19.11 -8.32
CA ASP A 169 23.11 -18.49 -9.26
C ASP A 169 23.19 -16.95 -9.18
N ASN A 170 23.22 -16.40 -7.96
CA ASN A 170 23.18 -14.95 -7.68
C ASN A 170 21.84 -14.26 -7.99
N TYR A 171 20.73 -15.00 -8.11
CA TYR A 171 19.39 -14.44 -8.26
C TYR A 171 18.49 -14.86 -7.11
N ILE A 172 17.62 -13.94 -6.67
CA ILE A 172 16.46 -14.27 -5.85
C ILE A 172 15.32 -14.70 -6.77
N VAL A 173 14.91 -15.96 -6.64
CA VAL A 173 13.81 -16.56 -7.40
C VAL A 173 12.67 -16.90 -6.45
N ILE A 174 11.50 -16.31 -6.67
CA ILE A 174 10.32 -16.54 -5.83
C ILE A 174 9.00 -16.31 -6.57
N ARG A 175 8.02 -17.18 -6.31
CA ARG A 175 6.62 -16.95 -6.70
C ARG A 175 5.94 -16.02 -5.70
N THR A 176 5.51 -14.83 -6.12
CA THR A 176 4.90 -13.81 -5.25
C THR A 176 3.53 -14.22 -4.70
N LYS A 177 3.25 -13.98 -3.41
CA LYS A 177 1.98 -14.37 -2.77
C LYS A 177 0.77 -13.61 -3.32
N LYS A 178 0.88 -12.29 -3.48
CA LYS A 178 -0.28 -11.43 -3.81
C LYS A 178 -0.74 -11.59 -5.25
N THR A 179 0.21 -11.76 -6.18
CA THR A 179 -0.05 -11.73 -7.62
C THR A 179 0.14 -13.08 -8.30
N ASN A 180 0.69 -14.06 -7.59
CA ASN A 180 0.99 -15.41 -8.10
C ASN A 180 1.87 -15.37 -9.36
N VAL A 181 2.87 -14.49 -9.37
CA VAL A 181 3.83 -14.28 -10.47
C VAL A 181 5.22 -14.69 -10.00
N ASP A 182 5.93 -15.44 -10.83
CA ASP A 182 7.34 -15.78 -10.63
C ASP A 182 8.22 -14.57 -10.95
N VAL A 183 9.03 -14.16 -9.98
CA VAL A 183 10.00 -13.08 -10.15
C VAL A 183 11.41 -13.61 -9.96
N LYS A 184 12.32 -13.13 -10.80
CA LYS A 184 13.75 -13.41 -10.75
C LYS A 184 14.49 -12.08 -10.67
N VAL A 185 15.15 -11.83 -9.54
CA VAL A 185 15.78 -10.54 -9.21
C VAL A 185 17.27 -10.76 -8.97
N PRO A 186 18.19 -10.02 -9.62
CA PRO A 186 19.62 -10.09 -9.31
C PRO A 186 19.88 -9.79 -7.83
N ALA A 187 20.67 -10.63 -7.16
CA ALA A 187 20.99 -10.47 -5.74
C ALA A 187 22.15 -9.48 -5.57
N HIS A 188 21.85 -8.32 -4.99
CA HIS A 188 22.85 -7.34 -4.57
C HIS A 188 23.86 -7.96 -3.58
N ASP A 189 25.09 -7.43 -3.50
CA ASP A 189 26.14 -7.95 -2.61
C ASP A 189 25.71 -8.01 -1.14
N TYR A 190 25.11 -6.94 -0.61
CA TYR A 190 24.50 -6.96 0.72
C TYR A 190 23.44 -8.06 0.92
N VAL A 191 22.68 -8.42 -0.11
CA VAL A 191 21.73 -9.55 -0.04
C VAL A 191 22.52 -10.83 0.16
N LYS A 192 23.55 -11.09 -0.66
CA LYS A 192 24.41 -12.28 -0.55
C LYS A 192 25.10 -12.36 0.82
N GLU A 193 25.62 -11.25 1.32
CA GLU A 193 26.24 -11.16 2.65
C GLU A 193 25.24 -11.49 3.78
N ILE A 194 24.00 -10.98 3.70
CA ILE A 194 22.94 -11.31 4.67
C ILE A 194 22.61 -12.80 4.61
N PHE A 195 22.47 -13.38 3.42
CA PHE A 195 22.24 -14.82 3.26
C PHE A 195 23.38 -15.64 3.90
N ALA A 196 24.64 -15.27 3.65
CA ALA A 196 25.80 -15.92 4.24
C ALA A 196 25.82 -15.81 5.77
N LYS A 197 25.57 -14.61 6.30
CA LYS A 197 25.51 -14.32 7.75
C LYS A 197 24.52 -15.22 8.49
N TYR A 198 23.38 -15.52 7.89
CA TYR A 198 22.35 -16.36 8.48
C TYR A 198 22.40 -17.83 8.01
N HIS A 199 23.45 -18.24 7.28
CA HIS A 199 23.55 -19.57 6.67
C HIS A 199 22.28 -19.97 5.91
N GLY A 200 21.69 -19.00 5.18
CA GLY A 200 20.44 -19.16 4.43
C GLY A 200 19.16 -19.22 5.26
N ARG A 201 19.24 -19.16 6.60
CA ARG A 201 18.09 -19.14 7.52
C ARG A 201 17.72 -17.70 7.92
N ILE A 202 17.23 -16.94 6.94
CA ILE A 202 16.86 -15.53 7.12
C ILE A 202 15.79 -15.40 8.23
N PRO A 203 15.87 -14.35 9.08
CA PRO A 203 14.81 -14.05 10.03
C PRO A 203 13.43 -13.95 9.35
N ASN A 204 12.50 -14.79 9.79
CA ASN A 204 11.16 -14.90 9.22
C ASN A 204 10.09 -14.97 10.33
N GLY A 205 8.82 -15.04 9.91
CA GLY A 205 7.69 -15.33 10.81
C GLY A 205 7.23 -14.18 11.72
N LEU A 206 7.83 -12.99 11.62
CA LEU A 206 7.38 -11.84 12.39
C LEU A 206 6.07 -11.25 11.82
N CYS A 207 5.17 -10.80 12.67
CA CYS A 207 3.99 -10.08 12.20
C CYS A 207 4.39 -8.68 11.70
N ILE A 208 3.77 -8.23 10.61
CA ILE A 208 4.15 -6.99 9.93
C ILE A 208 3.96 -5.76 10.83
N GLN A 209 2.98 -5.78 11.73
CA GLN A 209 2.71 -4.72 12.69
C GLN A 209 3.87 -4.56 13.68
N TYR A 210 4.37 -5.68 14.21
CA TYR A 210 5.54 -5.70 15.09
C TYR A 210 6.77 -5.20 14.34
N VAL A 211 7.01 -5.71 13.13
CA VAL A 211 8.13 -5.27 12.30
C VAL A 211 8.09 -3.77 12.05
N ASN A 212 6.94 -3.22 11.64
CA ASN A 212 6.80 -1.80 11.39
C ASN A 212 7.04 -0.95 12.65
N LYS A 213 6.54 -1.39 13.81
CA LYS A 213 6.75 -0.70 15.09
C LYS A 213 8.25 -0.63 15.43
N TYR A 214 8.95 -1.76 15.36
CA TYR A 214 10.38 -1.83 15.65
C TYR A 214 11.25 -1.16 14.59
N LEU A 215 10.83 -1.20 13.34
CA LEU A 215 11.51 -0.53 12.24
C LEU A 215 11.62 0.97 12.50
N LYS A 216 10.55 1.62 12.99
CA LYS A 216 10.60 3.04 13.36
C LYS A 216 11.63 3.33 14.45
N VAL A 217 11.71 2.49 15.48
CA VAL A 217 12.70 2.62 16.56
C VAL A 217 14.12 2.49 16.00
N ILE A 218 14.36 1.48 15.15
CA ILE A 218 15.65 1.27 14.49
C ILE A 218 16.03 2.48 13.63
N MET A 219 15.11 2.99 12.81
CA MET A 219 15.38 4.11 11.91
C MET A 219 15.65 5.42 12.66
N LYS A 220 14.98 5.63 13.80
CA LYS A 220 15.25 6.73 14.71
C LYS A 220 16.67 6.65 15.29
N GLU A 221 17.08 5.47 15.76
CA GLU A 221 18.41 5.22 16.32
C GLU A 221 19.54 5.38 15.28
N ILE A 222 19.26 5.06 14.02
CA ILE A 222 20.18 5.28 12.88
C ILE A 222 20.30 6.78 12.52
N GLY A 223 19.34 7.61 12.93
CA GLY A 223 19.33 9.05 12.70
C GLY A 223 18.75 9.48 11.35
N LEU A 224 17.66 8.83 10.90
CA LEU A 224 16.89 9.28 9.73
C LEU A 224 15.87 10.37 10.12
N ASN A 225 16.40 11.54 10.51
CA ASN A 225 15.64 12.62 11.18
C ASN A 225 15.23 13.76 10.24
N ASP A 226 15.42 13.61 8.92
CA ASP A 226 15.03 14.64 7.95
C ASP A 226 13.54 14.98 8.09
N LEU A 227 13.21 16.28 8.14
CA LEU A 227 11.83 16.73 8.27
C LEU A 227 11.12 16.64 6.92
N ILE A 228 9.98 15.95 6.93
CA ILE A 228 9.11 15.76 5.76
C ILE A 228 7.76 16.40 6.07
N THR A 229 7.43 17.45 5.33
CA THR A 229 6.13 18.12 5.39
C THR A 229 5.22 17.58 4.30
N TYR A 230 3.99 17.23 4.65
CA TYR A 230 3.01 16.75 3.70
C TYR A 230 1.58 17.04 4.13
N SER A 231 0.68 17.08 3.15
CA SER A 231 -0.73 17.43 3.35
C SER A 231 -1.66 16.33 2.88
N PHE A 232 -2.77 16.11 3.57
CA PHE A 232 -3.83 15.17 3.19
C PHE A 232 -5.17 15.70 3.67
N THR A 233 -6.26 15.28 3.03
CA THR A 233 -7.60 15.66 3.49
C THR A 233 -8.13 14.64 4.50
N LYS A 234 -8.62 15.13 5.64
CA LYS A 234 -9.32 14.35 6.69
C LYS A 234 -10.49 15.16 7.21
N GLY A 235 -11.69 14.57 7.17
CA GLY A 235 -12.94 15.20 7.54
C GLY A 235 -13.18 16.54 6.85
N GLY A 236 -13.19 16.51 5.52
CA GLY A 236 -13.42 17.69 4.67
C GLY A 236 -12.33 18.77 4.71
N LYS A 237 -11.29 18.61 5.54
CA LYS A 237 -10.27 19.65 5.76
C LYS A 237 -8.89 19.17 5.33
N LEU A 238 -8.17 20.04 4.63
CA LEU A 238 -6.76 19.85 4.29
C LEU A 238 -5.91 20.01 5.56
N ILE A 239 -5.22 18.95 5.96
CA ILE A 239 -4.33 18.94 7.13
C ILE A 239 -2.90 18.80 6.65
N THR A 240 -2.04 19.73 7.06
CA THR A 240 -0.60 19.70 6.82
C THR A 240 0.13 19.29 8.09
N VAL A 241 1.05 18.34 7.98
CA VAL A 241 1.87 17.87 9.11
C VAL A 241 3.33 17.79 8.71
N THR A 242 4.21 18.02 9.67
CA THR A 242 5.65 17.79 9.55
C THR A 242 6.04 16.63 10.45
N ARG A 243 6.77 15.67 9.90
CA ARG A 243 7.23 14.46 10.60
C ARG A 243 8.68 14.18 10.24
N GLU A 244 9.40 13.55 11.16
CA GLU A 244 10.73 13.05 10.85
C GLU A 244 10.62 11.83 9.93
N LYS A 245 11.58 11.66 9.01
CA LYS A 245 11.56 10.61 7.99
C LYS A 245 11.37 9.22 8.59
N TRP A 246 12.01 8.91 9.72
CA TRP A 246 11.86 7.63 10.41
C TRP A 246 10.42 7.30 10.80
N GLU A 247 9.58 8.32 11.08
CA GLU A 247 8.17 8.13 11.43
C GLU A 247 7.34 7.60 10.26
N LEU A 248 7.78 7.89 9.04
CA LEU A 248 7.10 7.55 7.79
C LEU A 248 7.59 6.23 7.19
N ILE A 249 8.64 5.64 7.76
CA ILE A 249 9.19 4.36 7.29
C ILE A 249 8.30 3.20 7.74
N SER A 250 8.03 2.29 6.81
CA SER A 250 7.35 1.02 7.02
C SER A 250 7.97 -0.05 6.13
N SER A 251 7.56 -1.30 6.29
CA SER A 251 7.96 -2.40 5.41
C SER A 251 7.70 -2.15 3.92
N HIS A 252 6.72 -1.31 3.58
CA HIS A 252 6.42 -0.92 2.20
C HIS A 252 7.39 0.14 1.66
N THR A 253 8.05 0.90 2.52
CA THR A 253 9.14 1.82 2.15
C THR A 253 10.26 1.05 1.46
N ALA A 254 10.53 -0.19 1.87
CA ALA A 254 11.56 -1.03 1.26
C ALA A 254 11.35 -1.20 -0.25
N ARG A 255 10.16 -1.67 -0.65
CA ARG A 255 9.81 -1.87 -2.06
C ARG A 255 9.78 -0.57 -2.86
N ARG A 256 9.31 0.53 -2.26
CA ARG A 256 9.31 1.86 -2.91
C ARG A 256 10.73 2.36 -3.15
N SER A 257 11.62 2.16 -2.18
CA SER A 257 13.04 2.51 -2.27
C SER A 257 13.71 1.72 -3.39
N ALA A 258 13.49 0.40 -3.43
CA ALA A 258 14.01 -0.44 -4.50
C ALA A 258 13.56 0.04 -5.89
N ALA A 259 12.25 0.23 -6.08
CA ALA A 259 11.67 0.67 -7.36
C ALA A 259 12.17 2.06 -7.77
N THR A 260 12.19 3.01 -6.83
CA THR A 260 12.61 4.40 -7.09
C THR A 260 14.11 4.46 -7.41
N ASN A 261 14.95 3.76 -6.65
CA ASN A 261 16.40 3.73 -6.91
C ASN A 261 16.74 3.06 -8.25
N MET A 262 16.08 1.95 -8.60
CA MET A 262 16.25 1.32 -9.92
C MET A 262 15.87 2.27 -11.04
N TYR A 263 14.74 2.98 -10.89
CA TYR A 263 14.27 3.97 -11.86
C TYR A 263 15.24 5.15 -12.00
N LEU A 264 15.73 5.69 -10.87
CA LEU A 264 16.70 6.79 -10.82
C LEU A 264 18.05 6.48 -11.46
N THR A 265 18.42 5.19 -11.61
CA THR A 265 19.66 4.86 -12.33
C THR A 265 19.65 5.34 -13.78
N GLY A 266 18.47 5.51 -14.39
CA GLY A 266 18.31 5.85 -15.81
C GLY A 266 18.77 4.76 -16.78
N ARG A 267 19.31 3.64 -16.29
CA ARG A 267 19.90 2.57 -17.13
C ARG A 267 18.91 1.48 -17.50
N MET A 268 17.86 1.29 -16.69
CA MET A 268 16.86 0.25 -16.88
C MET A 268 15.59 0.83 -17.48
N LYS A 269 15.02 0.14 -18.47
CA LYS A 269 13.72 0.53 -19.04
C LYS A 269 12.61 0.29 -18.01
N THR A 270 11.60 1.14 -18.01
CA THR A 270 10.41 1.02 -17.13
C THR A 270 9.83 -0.40 -17.14
N LEU A 271 9.70 -1.02 -18.31
CA LEU A 271 9.17 -2.38 -18.47
C LEU A 271 10.03 -3.45 -17.76
N GLU A 272 11.36 -3.29 -17.75
CA GLU A 272 12.28 -4.22 -17.10
C GLU A 272 12.12 -4.15 -15.58
N ILE A 273 12.07 -2.94 -15.02
CA ILE A 273 11.84 -2.71 -13.60
C ILE A 273 10.46 -3.25 -13.21
N MET A 274 9.43 -3.03 -14.02
CA MET A 274 8.09 -3.56 -13.77
C MET A 274 8.06 -5.09 -13.71
N ARG A 275 8.74 -5.77 -14.63
CA ARG A 275 8.85 -7.24 -14.63
C ARG A 275 9.57 -7.74 -13.38
N LEU A 276 10.71 -7.13 -13.04
CA LEU A 276 11.50 -7.49 -11.86
C LEU A 276 10.70 -7.29 -10.56
N THR A 277 9.99 -6.18 -10.46
CA THR A 277 9.19 -5.85 -9.29
C THR A 277 7.82 -6.57 -9.26
N GLY A 278 7.35 -7.14 -10.37
CA GLY A 278 6.05 -7.81 -10.48
C GLY A 278 4.86 -6.85 -10.53
N HIS A 279 5.00 -5.71 -11.23
CA HIS A 279 3.89 -4.80 -11.55
C HIS A 279 3.33 -5.13 -12.95
N ARG A 280 2.00 -5.24 -13.05
CA ARG A 280 1.33 -5.58 -14.32
C ARG A 280 0.98 -4.35 -15.17
N THR A 281 0.83 -3.18 -14.57
CA THR A 281 0.44 -1.94 -15.25
C THR A 281 1.34 -0.79 -14.82
N GLU A 282 1.62 0.13 -15.75
CA GLU A 282 2.47 1.30 -15.51
C GLU A 282 1.88 2.21 -14.43
N GLN A 283 0.57 2.44 -14.47
CA GLN A 283 -0.13 3.23 -13.46
C GLN A 283 0.12 2.69 -12.04
N ASN A 284 0.11 1.37 -11.86
CA ASN A 284 0.41 0.77 -10.56
C ASN A 284 1.89 0.87 -10.20
N PHE A 285 2.79 0.83 -11.18
CA PHE A 285 4.23 0.99 -10.96
C PHE A 285 4.58 2.41 -10.53
N PHE A 286 4.10 3.43 -11.23
CA PHE A 286 4.37 4.83 -10.91
C PHE A 286 3.84 5.26 -9.54
N ARG A 287 2.81 4.58 -8.99
CA ARG A 287 2.41 4.76 -7.57
C ARG A 287 3.52 4.42 -6.55
N TYR A 288 4.54 3.65 -6.94
CA TYR A 288 5.70 3.30 -6.10
C TYR A 288 6.91 4.22 -6.32
N ILE A 289 6.96 4.91 -7.46
CA ILE A 289 8.04 5.84 -7.78
C ILE A 289 7.79 7.14 -7.01
N ARG A 290 8.71 7.48 -6.11
CA ARG A 290 8.60 8.64 -5.21
C ARG A 290 9.68 9.65 -5.52
N LEU A 291 9.64 10.19 -6.73
CA LEU A 291 10.52 11.27 -7.13
C LEU A 291 9.98 12.59 -6.60
N THR A 292 10.85 13.36 -5.97
CA THR A 292 10.61 14.78 -5.78
C THR A 292 10.95 15.54 -7.06
N ASN A 293 10.50 16.79 -7.17
CA ASN A 293 10.93 17.68 -8.25
C ASN A 293 12.45 17.85 -8.24
N ASP A 294 13.07 17.90 -7.05
CA ASP A 294 14.53 17.99 -6.90
C ASP A 294 15.24 16.73 -7.40
N ASP A 295 14.71 15.54 -7.09
CA ASP A 295 15.26 14.27 -7.59
C ASP A 295 15.20 14.21 -9.12
N THR A 296 14.11 14.73 -9.68
CA THR A 296 13.90 14.78 -11.13
C THR A 296 14.86 15.78 -11.78
N ALA A 297 14.98 16.99 -11.23
CA ALA A 297 15.91 18.00 -11.71
C ALA A 297 17.37 17.53 -11.66
N ARG A 298 17.78 16.89 -10.56
CA ARG A 298 19.13 16.34 -10.40
C ARG A 298 19.41 15.24 -11.42
N SER A 299 18.47 14.33 -11.66
CA SER A 299 18.70 13.20 -12.57
C SER A 299 18.86 13.65 -14.03
N ILE A 300 18.18 14.71 -14.46
CA ILE A 300 18.24 15.20 -15.85
C ILE A 300 19.27 16.31 -16.07
N SER A 301 19.75 16.99 -15.02
CA SER A 301 20.78 18.05 -15.14
C SER A 301 22.09 17.60 -15.80
N GLY A 302 22.33 16.28 -15.86
CA GLY A 302 23.48 15.67 -16.50
C GLY A 302 23.37 15.49 -18.01
N ASP A 303 22.16 15.63 -18.57
CA ASP A 303 21.86 15.36 -19.96
C ASP A 303 22.50 16.39 -20.91
N MET A 304 22.87 15.95 -22.12
CA MET A 304 23.44 16.81 -23.15
C MET A 304 22.48 17.92 -23.58
N PHE A 305 21.17 17.73 -23.43
CA PHE A 305 20.19 18.80 -23.66
C PHE A 305 20.43 20.03 -22.78
N PHE A 306 20.88 19.83 -21.53
CA PHE A 306 21.13 20.92 -20.57
C PHE A 306 22.60 21.35 -20.51
N ARG A 307 23.47 20.74 -21.31
CA ARG A 307 24.91 21.02 -21.32
C ARG A 307 25.30 21.56 -22.70
N LYS A 308 26.26 22.49 -22.73
CA LYS A 308 26.80 23.05 -23.98
C LYS A 308 27.54 22.00 -24.80
#